data_AF-A0A6L8GEL0-F1
#
_entry.id   AF-A0A6L8GEL0-F1
#
_cell.length_a   1.000
_cell.length_b   1.000
_cell.length_c   1.000
_cell.angle_alpha   90.00
_cell.angle_beta   90.00
_cell.angle_gamma   90.00
#
_symmetry.space_group_name_H-M   'P 1'
#
loop_
_entity.id
_entity.type
_entity.pdbx_description
1 polymer ?
#
loop_
_entity_poly.entity_id
_entity_poly.type
_entity_poly.pdbx_seq_one_letter_code
_entity_poly.pdbx_strand_id
1 'polypeptide(L)'
;MPIHLPEATLTSADSLTPRQIVAELDRYVVGQARAKRAVAVALRNRLRRQKLPPELAEEVAPKNILMIGPTGVGKTEIARRLARLAQSPFIKVEASKFTEVGYVGRDVESMVRDLVQLAVDMVREQRTVDVRQKAREHAEERLLDLLLPPLRPVPDAPDPQPEGEYARRTREKFREQLRAGQLDTRVVEVDARERSTPTIEVISGTSIEDIDINIKEMQQGMIQSRTR
;
A
#
# COMPACT_ATOMS: atom_id res chain seq x y z
N MET A 1 12.16 -7.64 8.57
CA MET A 1 12.62 -8.11 7.24
C MET A 1 11.80 -7.41 6.18
N PRO A 2 12.41 -6.63 5.27
CA PRO A 2 11.67 -6.06 4.15
C PRO A 2 11.11 -7.20 3.29
N ILE A 3 9.81 -7.18 3.03
CA ILE A 3 9.17 -8.12 2.13
C ILE A 3 9.57 -7.67 0.72
N HIS A 4 10.59 -8.31 0.14
CA HIS A 4 10.85 -8.18 -1.28
C HIS A 4 9.64 -8.73 -2.03
N LEU A 5 8.79 -7.84 -2.53
CA LEU A 5 7.88 -8.15 -3.63
C LEU A 5 8.76 -8.43 -4.86
N PRO A 6 8.61 -9.59 -5.52
CA PRO A 6 9.41 -9.89 -6.69
C PRO A 6 9.15 -8.85 -7.79
N GLU A 7 10.23 -8.38 -8.42
CA GLU A 7 10.16 -7.61 -9.66
C GLU A 7 9.40 -8.45 -10.69
N ALA A 8 8.20 -7.97 -11.05
CA ALA A 8 7.35 -8.48 -12.12
C ALA A 8 7.05 -9.99 -12.11
N THR A 9 6.19 -10.46 -11.18
CA THR A 9 5.27 -11.55 -11.53
C THR A 9 4.06 -10.99 -12.29
N LEU A 10 4.28 -10.55 -13.53
CA LEU A 10 3.22 -10.28 -14.52
C LEU A 10 2.61 -11.58 -15.06
N THR A 11 2.43 -12.60 -14.22
CA THR A 11 1.46 -13.64 -14.48
C THR A 11 0.25 -13.26 -13.67
N SER A 12 -0.70 -12.57 -14.33
CA SER A 12 -2.04 -12.36 -13.78
C SER A 12 -2.49 -13.70 -13.21
N ALA A 13 -2.67 -13.78 -11.88
CA ALA A 13 -3.10 -15.02 -11.23
C ALA A 13 -4.37 -15.59 -11.93
N ASP A 14 -5.16 -14.69 -12.54
CA ASP A 14 -6.29 -14.93 -13.45
C ASP A 14 -6.04 -15.95 -14.57
N SER A 15 -4.80 -16.10 -15.02
CA SER A 15 -4.42 -17.00 -16.12
C SER A 15 -3.97 -18.39 -15.66
N LEU A 16 -3.52 -18.53 -14.40
CA LEU A 16 -2.89 -19.76 -13.95
C LEU A 16 -3.87 -20.94 -13.92
N THR A 17 -3.48 -22.03 -14.56
CA THR A 17 -4.18 -23.31 -14.47
C THR A 17 -3.88 -23.99 -13.13
N PRO A 18 -4.76 -24.90 -12.65
CA PRO A 18 -4.48 -25.65 -11.43
C PRO A 18 -3.14 -26.39 -11.45
N ARG A 19 -2.70 -26.89 -12.62
CA ARG A 19 -1.39 -27.56 -12.77
C ARG A 19 -0.23 -26.58 -12.58
N GLN A 20 -0.32 -25.37 -13.14
CA GLN A 20 0.71 -24.34 -12.95
C GLN A 20 0.76 -23.86 -11.49
N ILE A 21 -0.38 -23.71 -10.83
CA ILE A 21 -0.43 -23.36 -9.40
C ILE A 21 0.28 -24.44 -8.56
N VAL A 22 0.01 -25.72 -8.83
CA VAL A 22 0.68 -26.82 -8.12
C VAL A 22 2.19 -26.79 -8.38
N ALA A 23 2.63 -26.59 -9.62
CA ALA A 23 4.04 -26.51 -9.97
C ALA A 23 4.76 -25.34 -9.27
N GLU A 24 4.11 -24.19 -9.14
CA GLU A 24 4.68 -23.05 -8.40
C GLU A 24 4.74 -23.34 -6.89
N LEU A 25 3.73 -24.02 -6.34
CA LEU A 25 3.76 -24.47 -4.93
C LEU A 25 4.82 -25.56 -4.67
N ASP A 26 5.14 -26.40 -5.66
CA ASP A 26 6.19 -27.43 -5.58
C ASP A 26 7.57 -26.83 -5.33
N ARG A 27 7.82 -25.57 -5.73
CA ARG A 27 9.09 -24.87 -5.50
C ARG A 27 9.37 -24.55 -4.03
N TYR A 28 8.32 -24.48 -3.19
CA TYR A 28 8.44 -24.02 -1.80
C TYR A 28 8.00 -25.06 -0.77
N VAL A 29 7.06 -25.94 -1.14
CA VAL A 29 6.55 -26.97 -0.23
C VAL A 29 6.87 -28.32 -0.84
N VAL A 30 7.55 -29.20 -0.12
CA VAL A 30 7.86 -30.55 -0.61
C VAL A 30 6.69 -31.49 -0.33
N GLY A 31 6.31 -32.33 -1.30
CA GLY A 31 5.23 -33.31 -1.14
C GLY A 31 3.83 -32.69 -1.05
N GLN A 32 2.94 -33.22 -0.20
CA GLN A 32 1.59 -32.69 0.06
C GLN A 32 0.70 -32.48 -1.19
N ALA A 33 0.81 -33.37 -2.20
CA ALA A 33 0.16 -33.21 -3.50
C ALA A 33 -1.37 -33.01 -3.39
N ARG A 34 -2.05 -33.70 -2.46
CA ARG A 34 -3.50 -33.56 -2.24
C ARG A 34 -3.86 -32.14 -1.77
N ALA A 35 -3.10 -31.59 -0.82
CA ALA A 35 -3.33 -30.23 -0.31
C ALA A 35 -3.08 -29.18 -1.40
N LYS A 36 -1.99 -29.31 -2.16
CA LYS A 36 -1.67 -28.42 -3.30
C LYS A 36 -2.76 -28.42 -4.37
N ARG A 37 -3.27 -29.61 -4.74
CA ARG A 37 -4.38 -29.73 -5.70
C ARG A 37 -5.65 -29.08 -5.17
N ALA A 38 -5.99 -29.28 -3.90
CA ALA A 38 -7.18 -28.70 -3.29
C ALA A 38 -7.14 -27.15 -3.32
N VAL A 39 -6.01 -26.55 -2.91
CA VAL A 39 -5.85 -25.10 -2.92
C VAL A 39 -5.82 -24.52 -4.33
N ALA A 40 -5.20 -25.22 -5.28
CA ALA A 40 -5.16 -24.81 -6.69
C ALA A 40 -6.55 -24.79 -7.32
N VAL A 41 -7.39 -25.79 -7.01
CA VAL A 41 -8.78 -25.84 -7.48
C VAL A 41 -9.61 -24.72 -6.84
N ALA A 42 -9.46 -24.48 -5.53
CA ALA A 42 -10.19 -23.40 -4.86
C ALA A 42 -9.85 -22.02 -5.44
N LEU A 43 -8.55 -21.75 -5.67
CA LEU A 43 -8.11 -20.50 -6.31
C LEU A 43 -8.67 -20.39 -7.74
N ARG A 44 -8.61 -21.46 -8.53
CA ARG A 44 -9.17 -21.46 -9.90
C ARG A 44 -10.68 -21.24 -9.90
N ASN A 45 -11.40 -21.80 -8.94
CA ASN A 45 -12.85 -21.62 -8.82
C ASN A 45 -13.22 -20.18 -8.49
N ARG A 46 -12.40 -19.46 -7.70
CA ARG A 46 -12.58 -18.03 -7.45
C ARG A 46 -12.52 -17.22 -8.76
N LEU A 47 -11.56 -17.53 -9.62
CA LEU A 47 -11.41 -16.87 -10.93
C LEU A 47 -12.54 -17.23 -11.89
N ARG A 48 -13.00 -18.49 -11.86
CA ARG A 48 -14.16 -18.91 -12.65
C ARG A 48 -15.42 -18.17 -12.23
N ARG A 49 -15.64 -18.00 -10.91
CA ARG A 49 -16.77 -17.25 -10.36
C ARG A 49 -16.80 -15.80 -10.84
N GLN A 50 -15.65 -15.14 -10.95
CA GLN A 50 -15.57 -13.76 -11.48
C GLN A 50 -15.98 -13.63 -12.96
N LYS A 51 -15.99 -14.74 -13.71
CA LYS A 51 -16.41 -14.78 -15.12
C LYS A 51 -17.87 -15.17 -15.30
N LEU A 52 -18.59 -15.47 -14.21
CA LEU A 52 -20.01 -15.77 -14.27
C LEU A 52 -20.83 -14.48 -14.35
N PRO A 53 -22.04 -14.54 -14.93
CA PRO A 53 -23.04 -13.48 -14.76
C PRO A 53 -23.28 -13.16 -13.28
N PRO A 54 -23.56 -11.90 -12.90
CA PRO A 54 -23.71 -11.48 -11.51
C PRO A 54 -24.71 -12.35 -10.72
N GLU A 55 -25.86 -12.65 -11.31
CA GLU A 55 -26.92 -13.48 -10.72
C GLU A 55 -26.41 -14.87 -10.32
N LEU A 56 -25.66 -15.53 -11.20
CA LEU A 56 -25.07 -16.85 -10.93
C LEU A 56 -23.85 -16.76 -9.99
N ALA A 57 -23.12 -15.64 -10.01
CA ALA A 57 -21.94 -15.46 -9.17
C ALA A 57 -22.30 -15.31 -7.68
N GLU A 58 -23.47 -14.77 -7.36
CA GLU A 58 -23.98 -14.65 -5.98
C GLU A 58 -24.32 -16.02 -5.39
N GLU A 59 -24.88 -16.95 -6.18
CA GLU A 59 -25.22 -18.30 -5.74
C GLU A 59 -23.99 -19.19 -5.48
N VAL A 60 -22.84 -18.85 -6.06
CA VAL A 60 -21.61 -19.64 -5.94
C VAL A 60 -20.81 -19.21 -4.70
N ALA A 61 -21.02 -19.93 -3.59
CA ALA A 61 -20.25 -19.73 -2.36
C ALA A 61 -18.76 -20.14 -2.50
N PRO A 62 -17.83 -19.41 -1.85
CA PRO A 62 -16.42 -19.79 -1.78
C PRO A 62 -16.23 -21.21 -1.20
N LYS A 63 -15.31 -21.98 -1.79
CA LYS A 63 -14.96 -23.32 -1.28
C LYS A 63 -13.85 -23.20 -0.24
N ASN A 64 -14.25 -23.12 1.03
CA ASN A 64 -13.33 -23.11 2.17
C ASN A 64 -12.58 -24.45 2.29
N ILE A 65 -11.36 -24.42 2.82
CA ILE A 65 -10.47 -25.58 2.90
C ILE A 65 -10.12 -25.87 4.36
N LEU A 66 -10.38 -27.10 4.79
CA LEU A 66 -9.90 -27.63 6.06
C LEU A 66 -8.67 -28.52 5.79
N MET A 67 -7.51 -28.16 6.34
CA MET A 67 -6.29 -28.97 6.24
C MET A 67 -6.08 -29.79 7.51
N ILE A 68 -6.08 -31.12 7.37
CA ILE A 68 -5.88 -32.05 8.48
C ILE A 68 -4.48 -32.68 8.35
N GLY A 69 -3.71 -32.67 9.43
CA GLY A 69 -2.39 -33.29 9.49
C GLY A 69 -1.57 -32.82 10.71
N PRO A 70 -0.40 -33.43 10.98
CA PRO A 70 0.44 -33.04 12.11
C PRO A 70 1.08 -31.66 11.93
N THR A 71 1.64 -31.08 12.99
CA THR A 71 2.38 -29.81 12.91
C THR A 71 3.63 -29.97 12.04
N GLY A 72 4.14 -28.87 11.48
CA GLY A 72 5.38 -28.88 10.68
C GLY A 72 5.27 -29.38 9.23
N VAL A 73 4.17 -30.02 8.80
CA VAL A 73 4.05 -30.58 7.43
C VAL A 73 3.81 -29.54 6.31
N GLY A 74 3.86 -28.25 6.62
CA GLY A 74 3.71 -27.18 5.62
C GLY A 74 2.29 -26.65 5.39
N LYS A 75 1.29 -26.97 6.24
CA LYS A 75 -0.10 -26.47 6.10
C LYS A 75 -0.16 -24.94 5.94
N THR A 76 0.47 -24.22 6.88
CA THR A 76 0.51 -22.76 6.86
C THR A 76 1.33 -22.21 5.70
N GLU A 77 2.39 -22.92 5.29
CA GLU A 77 3.25 -22.49 4.19
C GLU A 77 2.55 -22.60 2.84
N ILE A 78 1.76 -23.66 2.61
CA ILE A 78 0.90 -23.77 1.41
C ILE A 78 -0.04 -22.57 1.32
N ALA A 79 -0.72 -22.21 2.41
CA ALA A 79 -1.64 -21.08 2.43
C ALA A 79 -0.92 -19.73 2.19
N ARG A 80 0.23 -19.52 2.85
CA ARG A 80 1.05 -18.32 2.69
C ARG A 80 1.56 -18.17 1.24
N ARG A 81 2.05 -19.25 0.63
CA ARG A 81 2.57 -19.25 -0.74
C ARG A 81 1.45 -19.05 -1.75
N LEU A 82 0.30 -19.66 -1.54
CA LEU A 82 -0.88 -19.44 -2.37
C LEU A 82 -1.31 -17.97 -2.36
N ALA A 83 -1.35 -17.33 -1.19
CA ALA A 83 -1.73 -15.92 -1.08
C ALA A 83 -0.72 -15.00 -1.80
N ARG A 84 0.58 -15.26 -1.66
CA ARG A 84 1.62 -14.53 -2.42
C ARG A 84 1.48 -14.73 -3.92
N LEU A 85 1.23 -15.96 -4.38
CA LEU A 85 1.02 -16.27 -5.79
C LEU A 85 -0.20 -15.53 -6.36
N ALA A 86 -1.27 -15.45 -5.56
CA ALA A 86 -2.50 -14.77 -5.93
C ALA A 86 -2.47 -13.26 -5.67
N GLN A 87 -1.35 -12.69 -5.21
CA GLN A 87 -1.24 -11.29 -4.79
C GLN A 87 -2.41 -10.87 -3.87
N SER A 88 -2.71 -11.71 -2.88
CA SER A 88 -3.87 -11.57 -2.02
C SER A 88 -3.42 -11.29 -0.57
N PRO A 89 -4.12 -10.41 0.16
CA PRO A 89 -3.84 -10.16 1.57
C PRO A 89 -3.99 -11.45 2.38
N PHE A 90 -3.10 -11.66 3.35
CA PHE A 90 -3.01 -12.91 4.11
C PHE A 90 -2.76 -12.66 5.59
N ILE A 91 -3.59 -13.28 6.43
CA ILE A 91 -3.46 -13.23 7.88
C ILE A 91 -3.43 -14.66 8.46
N LYS A 92 -2.55 -14.88 9.45
CA LYS A 92 -2.53 -16.10 10.28
C LYS A 92 -3.13 -15.74 11.63
N VAL A 93 -4.20 -16.42 12.03
CA VAL A 93 -4.83 -16.26 13.34
C VAL A 93 -4.92 -17.62 14.04
N GLU A 94 -4.81 -17.62 15.35
CA GLU A 94 -4.93 -18.81 16.20
C GLU A 94 -6.30 -18.78 16.87
N ALA A 95 -7.07 -19.86 16.70
CA ALA A 95 -8.46 -19.91 17.16
C ALA A 95 -8.59 -19.79 18.69
N SER A 96 -7.61 -20.29 19.44
CA SER A 96 -7.60 -20.22 20.90
C SER A 96 -7.59 -18.79 21.44
N LYS A 97 -7.15 -17.80 20.65
CA LYS A 97 -7.16 -16.38 21.03
C LYS A 97 -8.55 -15.80 21.24
N PHE A 98 -9.58 -16.49 20.72
CA PHE A 98 -10.99 -16.07 20.82
C PHE A 98 -11.79 -16.86 21.86
N THR A 99 -11.19 -17.89 22.45
CA THR A 99 -11.84 -18.75 23.45
C THR A 99 -11.30 -18.55 24.86
N GLU A 100 -10.20 -17.80 25.01
CA GLU A 100 -9.56 -17.58 26.30
C GLU A 100 -10.43 -16.65 27.18
N VAL A 101 -10.90 -17.19 28.31
CA VAL A 101 -11.85 -16.55 29.22
C VAL A 101 -11.12 -15.48 30.04
N GLY A 102 -11.26 -14.21 29.67
CA GLY A 102 -10.68 -13.11 30.44
C GLY A 102 -10.88 -11.73 29.82
N TYR A 103 -11.76 -10.94 30.44
CA TYR A 103 -11.96 -9.48 30.35
C TYR A 103 -11.74 -8.85 28.96
N VAL A 104 -12.80 -8.83 28.16
CA VAL A 104 -12.84 -8.26 26.79
C VAL A 104 -11.83 -8.94 25.86
N GLY A 105 -12.09 -10.22 25.56
CA GLY A 105 -11.31 -10.97 24.57
C GLY A 105 -11.22 -10.23 23.23
N ARG A 106 -10.17 -10.51 22.44
CA ARG A 106 -10.07 -9.98 21.07
C ARG A 106 -11.35 -10.32 20.31
N ASP A 107 -11.99 -9.30 19.77
CA ASP A 107 -13.18 -9.44 18.95
C ASP A 107 -12.87 -10.23 17.65
N VAL A 108 -13.75 -11.16 17.26
CA VAL A 108 -13.59 -11.95 16.02
C VAL A 108 -13.56 -11.06 14.78
N GLU A 109 -14.20 -9.90 14.80
CA GLU A 109 -14.16 -8.95 13.69
C GLU A 109 -12.77 -8.32 13.53
N SER A 110 -11.92 -8.37 14.57
CA SER A 110 -10.52 -7.95 14.47
C SER A 110 -9.75 -8.72 13.38
N MET A 111 -10.12 -9.98 13.09
CA MET A 111 -9.52 -10.74 12.00
C MET A 111 -9.75 -10.09 10.64
N VAL A 112 -10.95 -9.54 10.43
CA VAL A 112 -11.32 -8.87 9.18
C VAL A 112 -10.66 -7.49 9.12
N ARG A 113 -10.66 -6.74 10.24
CA ARG A 113 -9.98 -5.44 10.34
C ARG A 113 -8.49 -5.55 10.03
N ASP A 114 -7.80 -6.52 10.63
CA ASP A 114 -6.38 -6.78 10.38
C ASP A 114 -6.13 -7.18 8.92
N LEU A 115 -7.01 -8.00 8.31
CA LEU A 115 -6.91 -8.38 6.90
C LEU A 115 -7.08 -7.19 5.96
N VAL A 116 -8.03 -6.29 6.25
CA VAL A 116 -8.26 -5.06 5.47
C VAL A 116 -7.07 -4.13 5.57
N GLN A 117 -6.50 -3.95 6.76
CA GLN A 117 -5.30 -3.13 6.94
C GLN A 117 -4.14 -3.65 6.08
N LEU A 118 -3.89 -4.97 6.08
CA LEU A 118 -2.89 -5.59 5.21
C LEU A 118 -3.17 -5.39 3.72
N ALA A 119 -4.44 -5.38 3.31
CA ALA A 119 -4.83 -5.11 1.93
C ALA A 119 -4.54 -3.66 1.53
N VAL A 120 -4.84 -2.70 2.40
CA VAL A 120 -4.54 -1.28 2.19
C VAL A 120 -3.05 -1.06 2.05
N ASP A 121 -2.25 -1.66 2.94
CA ASP A 121 -0.79 -1.53 2.90
C ASP A 121 -0.20 -2.14 1.62
N MET A 122 -0.69 -3.31 1.21
CA MET A 122 -0.29 -3.97 -0.04
C MET A 122 -0.58 -3.10 -1.27
N VAL A 123 -1.78 -2.50 -1.37
CA VAL A 123 -2.14 -1.62 -2.48
C VAL A 123 -1.33 -0.32 -2.42
N ARG A 124 -1.10 0.24 -1.23
CA ARG A 124 -0.31 1.45 -1.06
C ARG A 124 1.11 1.25 -1.55
N GLU A 125 1.75 0.13 -1.19
CA GLU A 125 3.09 -0.22 -1.64
C GLU A 125 3.14 -0.36 -3.17
N GLN A 126 2.18 -1.08 -3.76
CA GLN A 126 2.07 -1.21 -5.22
C GLN A 126 1.94 0.16 -5.90
N ARG A 127 1.04 1.02 -5.42
CA ARG A 127 0.84 2.36 -5.98
C ARG A 127 2.05 3.25 -5.82
N THR A 128 2.76 3.17 -4.69
CA THR A 128 4.01 3.91 -4.46
C THR A 128 5.06 3.53 -5.50
N VAL A 129 5.18 2.25 -5.85
CA VAL A 129 6.08 1.78 -6.91
C VAL A 129 5.63 2.32 -8.27
N ASP A 130 4.34 2.22 -8.61
CA ASP A 130 3.80 2.70 -9.89
C ASP A 130 4.08 4.19 -10.15
N VAL A 131 3.97 5.02 -9.11
CA VAL A 131 4.16 6.47 -9.22
C VAL A 131 5.60 6.91 -8.99
N ARG A 132 6.52 6.00 -8.62
CA ARG A 132 7.88 6.35 -8.19
C ARG A 132 8.64 7.16 -9.24
N GLN A 133 8.56 6.76 -10.51
CA GLN A 133 9.27 7.43 -11.59
C GLN A 133 8.71 8.85 -11.83
N LYS A 134 7.39 8.98 -11.91
CA LYS A 134 6.72 10.29 -12.06
C LYS A 134 7.00 11.19 -10.87
N ALA A 135 6.92 10.65 -9.66
CA ALA A 135 7.22 11.38 -8.43
C ALA A 135 8.67 11.88 -8.42
N ARG A 136 9.62 11.06 -8.90
CA ARG A 136 11.02 11.46 -9.06
C ARG A 136 11.17 12.60 -10.07
N GLU A 137 10.55 12.49 -11.24
CA GLU A 137 10.59 13.55 -12.26
C GLU A 137 9.99 14.86 -11.73
N HIS A 138 8.84 14.81 -11.06
CA HIS A 138 8.24 16.00 -10.44
C HIS A 138 9.10 16.59 -9.31
N ALA A 139 9.77 15.75 -8.52
CA ALA A 139 10.71 16.21 -7.50
C ALA A 139 11.94 16.86 -8.13
N GLU A 140 12.49 16.29 -9.21
CA GLU A 140 13.58 16.88 -9.99
C GLU A 140 13.17 18.25 -10.54
N GLU A 141 11.99 18.37 -11.16
CA GLU A 141 11.51 19.66 -11.67
C GLU A 141 11.31 20.70 -10.56
N ARG A 142 10.71 20.33 -9.43
CA ARG A 142 10.52 21.23 -8.29
C ARG A 142 11.86 21.68 -7.71
N LEU A 143 12.85 20.81 -7.67
CA LEU A 143 14.20 21.15 -7.21
C LEU A 143 14.89 22.10 -8.18
N LEU A 144 14.74 21.90 -9.50
CA LEU A 144 15.25 22.81 -10.52
C LEU A 144 14.61 24.20 -10.43
N ASP A 145 13.31 24.29 -10.12
CA ASP A 145 12.63 25.58 -9.90
C ASP A 145 13.22 26.37 -8.72
N LEU A 146 13.62 25.67 -7.66
CA LEU A 146 14.25 26.29 -6.49
C LEU A 146 15.70 26.71 -6.76
N LEU A 147 16.42 25.94 -7.58
CA LEU A 147 17.81 26.23 -7.95
C LEU A 147 17.94 27.32 -9.02
N LEU A 148 16.96 27.41 -9.91
CA LEU A 148 16.88 28.36 -11.03
C LEU A 148 15.53 29.09 -10.96
N PRO A 149 15.35 30.03 -10.00
CA PRO A 149 14.11 30.78 -9.92
C PRO A 149 13.87 31.52 -11.25
N PRO A 150 12.64 31.47 -11.79
CA PRO A 150 12.34 32.17 -13.04
C PRO A 150 12.61 33.66 -12.85
N LEU A 151 13.32 34.26 -13.80
CA LEU A 151 13.52 35.70 -13.85
C LEU A 151 12.12 36.34 -13.86
N ARG A 152 11.82 37.18 -12.85
CA ARG A 152 10.57 37.93 -12.86
C ARG A 152 10.55 38.79 -14.12
N PRO A 153 9.49 38.76 -14.94
CA PRO A 153 9.39 39.69 -16.05
C PRO A 153 9.42 41.10 -15.46
N VAL A 154 10.43 41.87 -15.83
CA VAL A 154 10.52 43.28 -15.46
C VAL A 154 9.45 44.00 -16.29
N PRO A 155 8.46 44.65 -15.66
CA PRO A 155 7.57 45.53 -16.40
C PRO A 155 8.44 46.67 -16.93
N ASP A 156 8.46 46.87 -18.26
CA ASP A 156 9.25 47.86 -19.02
C ASP A 156 10.61 47.41 -19.61
N ALA A 157 10.86 46.11 -19.80
CA ALA A 157 11.99 45.67 -20.64
C ALA A 157 11.72 45.94 -22.15
N PRO A 158 12.64 46.58 -22.92
CA PRO A 158 12.35 47.05 -24.29
C PRO A 158 12.31 46.00 -25.40
N ASP A 159 12.37 44.70 -25.09
CA ASP A 159 12.28 43.65 -26.12
C ASP A 159 11.74 42.34 -25.52
N PRO A 160 10.83 41.62 -26.22
CA PRO A 160 10.52 40.23 -25.90
C PRO A 160 11.70 39.37 -26.34
N GLN A 161 12.68 39.19 -25.47
CA GLN A 161 13.86 38.36 -25.77
C GLN A 161 13.49 36.89 -26.05
N PRO A 162 14.32 36.14 -26.80
CA PRO A 162 14.23 34.68 -26.95
C PRO A 162 14.68 33.95 -25.65
N GLU A 163 14.31 34.50 -24.49
CA GLU A 163 14.70 34.05 -23.14
C GLU A 163 14.27 32.61 -22.85
N GLY A 164 13.20 32.15 -23.51
CA GLY A 164 12.70 30.79 -23.36
C GLY A 164 13.70 29.71 -23.76
N GLU A 165 14.48 29.89 -24.83
CA GLU A 165 15.42 28.85 -25.28
C GLU A 165 16.68 28.78 -24.41
N TYR A 166 17.24 29.93 -24.01
CA TYR A 166 18.41 29.96 -23.13
C TYR A 166 18.09 29.42 -21.73
N ALA A 167 16.91 29.77 -21.18
CA ALA A 167 16.44 29.24 -19.91
C ALA A 167 16.23 27.72 -19.98
N ARG A 168 15.64 27.20 -21.08
CA ARG A 168 15.48 25.75 -21.30
C ARG A 168 16.82 25.02 -21.36
N ARG A 169 17.78 25.54 -22.12
CA ARG A 169 19.12 24.94 -22.27
C ARG A 169 19.90 24.94 -20.95
N THR A 170 19.76 26.01 -20.15
CA THR A 170 20.36 26.08 -18.81
C THR A 170 19.71 25.07 -17.87
N ARG A 171 18.39 24.95 -17.90
CA ARG A 171 17.63 23.98 -17.08
C ARG A 171 18.01 22.53 -17.42
N GLU A 172 18.19 22.19 -18.69
CA GLU A 172 18.63 20.85 -19.11
C GLU A 172 20.01 20.49 -18.58
N LYS A 173 20.99 21.41 -18.66
CA LYS A 173 22.32 21.21 -18.09
C LYS A 173 22.29 20.98 -16.58
N PHE A 174 21.48 21.75 -15.85
CA PHE A 174 21.31 21.57 -14.41
C PHE A 174 20.61 20.26 -14.06
N ARG A 175 19.68 19.78 -14.91
CA ARG A 175 19.07 18.46 -14.75
C ARG A 175 20.12 17.34 -14.85
N GLU A 176 21.05 17.44 -15.78
CA GLU A 176 22.15 16.49 -15.92
C GLU A 176 23.10 16.54 -14.71
N GLN A 177 23.48 17.74 -14.26
CA GLN A 177 24.33 17.92 -13.07
C GLN A 177 23.67 17.39 -11.79
N LEU A 178 22.36 17.59 -11.63
CA LEU A 178 21.59 17.05 -10.52
C LEU A 178 21.59 15.52 -10.53
N ARG A 179 21.40 14.90 -11.71
CA ARG A 179 21.46 13.45 -11.86
C ARG A 179 22.87 12.89 -11.62
N ALA A 180 23.90 13.68 -11.91
CA ALA A 180 25.30 13.35 -11.65
C ALA A 180 25.73 13.58 -10.18
N GLY A 181 24.83 14.06 -9.30
CA GLY A 181 25.13 14.31 -7.89
C GLY A 181 26.02 15.52 -7.63
N GLN A 182 26.22 16.39 -8.63
CA GLN A 182 27.13 17.55 -8.52
C GLN A 182 26.53 18.71 -7.71
N LEU A 183 25.22 18.64 -7.42
CA LEU A 183 24.47 19.71 -6.75
C LEU A 183 24.00 19.31 -5.34
N ASP A 184 24.43 18.15 -4.84
CA ASP A 184 23.95 17.57 -3.57
C ASP A 184 24.32 18.41 -2.33
N THR A 185 25.39 19.22 -2.43
CA THR A 185 25.85 20.09 -1.33
C THR A 185 25.12 21.44 -1.28
N ARG A 186 24.26 21.74 -2.26
CA ARG A 186 23.58 23.03 -2.36
C ARG A 186 22.31 23.03 -1.53
N VAL A 187 22.20 24.00 -0.62
CA VAL A 187 21.03 24.14 0.26
C VAL A 187 19.89 24.82 -0.51
N VAL A 188 18.68 24.28 -0.37
CA VAL A 188 17.43 24.87 -0.87
C VAL A 188 16.41 24.93 0.25
N GLU A 189 15.58 25.96 0.23
CA GLU A 189 14.45 26.08 1.15
C GLU A 189 13.22 25.42 0.51
N VAL A 190 12.56 24.54 1.25
CA VAL A 190 11.39 23.80 0.76
C VAL A 190 10.23 23.99 1.73
N ASP A 191 9.16 24.58 1.24
CA ASP A 191 7.89 24.61 1.96
C ASP A 191 7.23 23.23 1.91
N ALA A 192 7.36 22.50 3.01
CA ALA A 192 6.65 21.27 3.26
C ALA A 192 5.47 21.54 4.20
N ARG A 193 4.30 20.97 3.89
CA ARG A 193 3.19 20.95 4.85
C ARG A 193 3.61 20.03 5.99
N GLU A 194 3.95 20.60 7.14
CA GLU A 194 4.13 19.83 8.36
C GLU A 194 2.83 19.08 8.67
N ARG A 195 2.93 17.76 8.77
CA ARG A 195 1.90 16.96 9.42
C ARG A 195 2.08 17.13 10.92
N SER A 196 1.71 18.30 11.43
CA SER A 196 1.52 18.48 12.87
C SER A 196 0.28 17.68 13.26
N THR A 197 0.50 16.47 13.77
CA THR A 197 -0.48 15.86 14.68
C THR A 197 -0.29 16.58 16.01
N PRO A 198 -1.27 17.33 16.52
CA PRO A 198 -1.13 17.99 17.80
C PRO A 198 -0.90 16.92 18.88
N THR A 199 0.33 16.83 19.38
CA THR A 199 0.65 16.10 20.61
C THR A 199 0.06 16.90 21.75
N ILE A 200 -1.16 16.53 22.16
CA ILE A 200 -1.72 16.98 23.43
C ILE A 200 -0.90 16.26 24.52
N GLU A 201 0.07 16.97 25.10
CA GLU A 201 0.73 16.54 26.33
C GLU A 201 -0.29 16.61 27.46
N VAL A 202 -0.93 15.48 27.78
CA VAL A 202 -1.77 15.32 28.97
C VAL A 202 -0.87 15.23 30.19
N ILE A 203 -0.41 16.38 30.68
CA ILE A 203 0.14 16.51 32.02
C ILE A 203 -1.03 16.79 32.96
N SER A 204 -1.58 15.72 33.56
CA SER A 204 -2.08 15.63 34.94
C SER A 204 -3.23 14.61 35.09
N GLY A 205 -2.90 13.46 35.67
CA GLY A 205 -3.55 12.95 36.88
C GLY A 205 -5.00 12.44 36.89
N THR A 206 -5.88 12.73 35.92
CA THR A 206 -7.29 12.30 36.03
C THR A 206 -7.93 11.98 34.67
N SER A 207 -8.37 10.73 34.55
CA SER A 207 -9.41 10.17 33.66
C SER A 207 -9.37 10.49 32.16
N ILE A 208 -8.96 9.48 31.36
CA ILE A 208 -8.93 9.49 29.88
C ILE A 208 -10.35 9.54 29.27
N GLU A 209 -11.39 9.17 30.01
CA GLU A 209 -12.77 9.08 29.51
C GLU A 209 -13.44 10.46 29.30
N ASP A 210 -13.07 11.49 30.09
CA ASP A 210 -13.62 12.85 29.94
C ASP A 210 -12.98 13.63 28.79
N ILE A 211 -11.78 13.24 28.37
CA ILE A 211 -11.05 13.86 27.26
C ILE A 211 -11.69 13.50 25.92
N ASP A 212 -12.22 12.28 25.79
CA ASP A 212 -12.82 11.79 24.55
C ASP A 212 -14.16 12.49 24.24
N ILE A 213 -14.89 12.90 25.28
CA ILE A 213 -16.14 13.66 25.17
C ILE A 213 -15.86 15.10 24.71
N ASN A 214 -14.87 15.77 25.31
CA ASN A 214 -14.48 17.13 24.94
C ASN A 214 -13.90 17.21 23.52
N ILE A 215 -13.11 16.22 23.08
CA ILE A 215 -12.59 16.18 21.70
C ILE A 215 -13.72 16.05 20.68
N LYS A 216 -14.77 15.28 20.99
CA LYS A 216 -15.90 15.05 20.10
C LYS A 216 -16.80 16.30 19.94
N GLU A 217 -17.00 17.06 21.02
CA GLU A 217 -17.72 18.35 20.97
C GLU A 217 -16.92 19.43 20.24
N MET A 218 -15.60 19.48 20.44
CA MET A 218 -14.73 20.44 19.74
C MET A 218 -14.69 20.18 18.22
N GLN A 219 -14.74 18.91 17.80
CA GLN A 219 -14.72 18.52 16.39
C GLN A 219 -16.03 18.84 15.66
N GLN A 220 -17.18 18.81 16.35
CA GLN A 220 -18.46 19.21 15.77
C GLN A 220 -18.57 20.73 15.58
N GLY A 221 -17.97 21.54 16.46
CA GLY A 221 -17.99 23.01 16.36
C GLY A 221 -17.20 23.59 15.17
N MET A 222 -16.14 22.90 14.72
CA MET A 222 -15.30 23.39 13.61
C MET A 222 -15.87 23.08 12.21
N ILE A 223 -16.79 22.12 12.08
CA ILE A 223 -17.34 21.72 10.77
C ILE A 223 -18.48 22.65 10.29
N GLN A 224 -19.07 23.47 11.18
CA GLN A 224 -20.24 24.31 10.84
C GLN A 224 -19.97 25.81 10.64
N SER A 225 -18.74 26.30 10.71
CA SER A 225 -18.48 27.75 10.49
C SER A 225 -17.35 28.03 9.51
N ARG A 226 -17.68 28.03 8.20
CA ARG A 226 -17.37 29.10 7.23
C ARG A 226 -17.53 28.62 5.80
N THR A 227 -18.75 28.78 5.28
CA THR A 227 -18.99 29.02 3.84
C THR A 227 -19.53 30.44 3.70
N ARG A 228 -18.63 31.39 3.43
CA ARG A 228 -18.84 32.58 2.59
C ARG A 228 -17.52 33.26 2.34
#